data_AF-A0AAP5HHS6-F1
#
_entry.id   AF-A0AAP5HHS6-F1
#
_cell.length_a   1.000
_cell.length_b   1.000
_cell.length_c   1.000
_cell.angle_alpha   90.00
_cell.angle_beta   90.00
_cell.angle_gamma   90.00
#
_symmetry.space_group_name_H-M   'P 1'
#
loop_
_entity.id
_entity.type
_entity.pdbx_description
1 polymer ?
#
loop_
_entity_poly.entity_id
_entity_poly.type
_entity_poly.pdbx_seq_one_letter_code
_entity_poly.pdbx_strand_id
1 'polypeptide(L)'
;MREIILTTATNRKDAAVFLDTMSRLPISRFVEIVQAQLARLVTGFIPQPDPDAKPSQGKMVPLRELYRDMYRRATGWLHWSPDQAWNATPSEITDALSGHFDMLKAIHGAADDKPEDRQHDPEQAARNEAAGLDPEFDRAGLRALKAKYGRKR
;
A
#
# COMPACT_ATOMS: atom_id res chain seq x y z
N MET A 1 7.68 19.67 23.86
CA MET A 1 7.15 20.79 23.04
C MET A 1 8.25 21.77 22.63
N ARG A 2 8.87 22.52 23.55
CA ARG A 2 9.96 23.48 23.21
C ARG A 2 11.09 22.84 22.38
N GLU A 3 11.69 21.77 22.89
CA GLU A 3 12.82 21.11 22.20
C GLU A 3 12.40 20.56 20.83
N ILE A 4 11.23 19.92 20.74
CA ILE A 4 10.67 19.43 19.47
C ILE A 4 10.61 20.57 18.44
N ILE A 5 9.99 21.70 18.80
CA ILE A 5 9.85 22.87 17.93
C ILE A 5 11.22 23.39 17.49
N LEU A 6 12.21 23.45 18.38
CA LEU A 6 13.57 23.92 18.03
C LEU A 6 14.34 22.93 17.15
N THR A 7 14.13 21.62 17.31
CA THR A 7 14.80 20.59 16.51
C THR A 7 14.18 20.41 15.13
N THR A 8 12.87 20.62 14.98
CA THR A 8 12.17 20.43 13.70
C THR A 8 12.03 21.72 12.89
N ALA A 9 12.31 22.89 13.47
CA ALA A 9 12.19 24.15 12.77
C ALA A 9 13.26 24.32 11.69
N THR A 10 12.81 24.66 10.48
CA THR A 10 13.68 25.05 9.36
C THR A 10 14.55 26.25 9.72
N ASN A 11 14.05 27.18 10.55
CA ASN A 11 14.80 28.30 11.10
C ASN A 11 14.70 28.33 12.63
N ARG A 12 15.83 28.04 13.29
CA ARG A 12 15.94 28.00 14.74
C ARG A 12 15.75 29.36 15.41
N LYS A 13 16.10 30.46 14.74
CA LYS A 13 15.92 31.83 15.28
C LYS A 13 14.45 32.19 15.33
N ASP A 14 13.71 31.95 14.25
CA ASP A 14 12.28 32.24 14.17
C ASP A 14 11.50 31.39 15.17
N ALA A 15 11.90 30.11 15.35
CA ALA A 15 11.32 29.23 16.35
C ALA A 15 11.56 29.72 17.78
N ALA A 16 12.75 30.25 18.10
CA ALA A 16 13.04 30.82 19.40
C ALA A 16 12.20 32.08 19.68
N VAL A 17 12.05 32.95 18.67
CA VAL A 17 11.20 34.16 18.77
C VAL A 17 9.73 33.78 18.97
N PHE A 18 9.23 32.79 18.22
CA PHE A 18 7.88 32.26 18.40
C PHE A 18 7.68 31.74 19.83
N LEU A 19 8.60 30.93 20.35
CA LEU A 19 8.51 30.37 21.70
C LEU A 19 8.56 31.45 22.79
N ASP A 20 9.42 32.47 22.66
CA ASP A 20 9.46 33.60 23.60
C ASP A 20 8.15 34.39 23.59
N THR A 21 7.63 34.68 22.39
CA THR A 21 6.36 35.40 22.22
C THR A 21 5.20 34.63 22.84
N MET A 22 5.12 33.32 22.59
CA MET A 22 4.04 32.47 23.11
C MET A 22 4.16 32.25 24.63
N SER A 23 5.37 32.29 25.20
CA SER A 23 5.57 32.12 26.65
C SER A 23 4.96 33.24 27.50
N ARG A 24 4.67 34.39 26.87
CA ARG A 24 4.09 35.58 27.49
C ARG A 24 2.58 35.66 27.33
N LEU A 25 1.97 34.76 26.56
CA LEU A 25 0.54 34.73 26.28
C LEU A 25 -0.17 33.67 27.13
N PRO A 26 -1.48 33.85 27.41
CA PRO A 26 -2.28 32.79 28.01
C PRO A 26 -2.25 31.53 27.14
N ILE A 27 -2.25 30.35 27.78
CA ILE A 27 -2.25 29.05 27.08
C ILE A 27 -3.42 28.92 26.12
N SER A 28 -4.59 29.48 26.45
CA SER A 28 -5.76 29.50 25.57
C SER A 28 -5.46 30.12 24.20
N ARG A 29 -4.69 31.22 24.18
CA ARG A 29 -4.30 31.88 22.94
C ARG A 29 -3.35 31.02 22.10
N PHE A 30 -2.43 30.32 22.76
CA PHE A 30 -1.55 29.37 22.08
C PHE A 30 -2.38 28.24 21.45
N VAL A 31 -3.32 27.66 22.21
CA VAL A 31 -4.21 26.59 21.73
C VAL A 31 -5.01 27.05 20.51
N GLU A 32 -5.63 28.23 20.55
CA GLU A 32 -6.36 28.80 19.40
C GLU A 32 -5.52 28.83 18.12
N ILE A 33 -4.23 29.16 18.24
CA ILE A 33 -3.31 29.27 17.10
C ILE A 33 -2.91 27.89 16.57
N VAL A 34 -2.58 26.94 17.46
CA VAL A 34 -2.01 25.65 17.03
C VAL A 34 -3.06 24.57 16.78
N GLN A 35 -4.25 24.68 17.37
CA GLN A 35 -5.25 23.61 17.36
C GLN A 35 -5.66 23.19 15.96
N ALA A 36 -5.88 24.14 15.04
CA ALA A 36 -6.27 23.81 13.66
C ALA A 36 -5.19 23.01 12.92
N GLN A 37 -3.91 23.34 13.14
CA GLN A 37 -2.79 22.67 12.48
C GLN A 37 -2.53 21.29 13.10
N LEU A 38 -2.61 21.19 14.43
CA LEU A 38 -2.53 19.90 15.12
C LEU A 38 -3.69 18.98 14.75
N ALA A 39 -4.91 19.52 14.64
CA ALA A 39 -6.07 18.76 14.18
C ALA A 39 -5.84 18.22 12.77
N ARG A 40 -5.39 19.07 11.83
CA ARG A 40 -5.03 18.64 10.47
C ARG A 40 -3.99 17.53 10.46
N LEU A 41 -2.93 17.68 11.24
CA LEU A 41 -1.88 16.67 11.37
C LEU A 41 -2.46 15.34 11.87
N VAL A 42 -3.22 15.37 12.98
CA VAL A 42 -3.83 14.17 13.56
C VAL A 42 -4.82 13.53 12.59
N THR A 43 -5.61 14.31 11.84
CA THR A 43 -6.52 13.76 10.83
C THR A 43 -5.79 13.12 9.65
N GLY A 44 -4.59 13.59 9.30
CA GLY A 44 -3.77 12.96 8.26
C GLY A 44 -3.26 11.56 8.63
N PHE A 45 -3.23 11.24 9.93
CA PHE A 45 -2.88 9.92 10.45
C PHE A 45 -4.08 8.96 10.53
N ILE A 46 -5.30 9.44 10.23
CA ILE A 46 -6.50 8.62 10.11
C ILE A 46 -6.62 8.19 8.65
N PRO A 47 -6.53 6.87 8.34
CA PRO A 47 -6.73 6.37 6.99
C PRO A 47 -8.08 6.86 6.46
N GLN A 48 -8.07 7.47 5.28
CA GLN A 48 -9.30 7.93 4.66
C GLN A 48 -10.08 6.73 4.13
N PRO A 49 -11.40 6.68 4.34
CA PRO A 49 -12.23 5.66 3.72
C PRO A 49 -12.21 5.86 2.21
N ASP A 50 -12.02 4.76 1.48
CA ASP A 50 -12.17 4.73 0.03
C ASP A 50 -13.68 4.87 -0.30
N PRO A 51 -14.08 5.89 -1.11
CA PRO A 51 -15.48 6.12 -1.45
C PRO A 51 -16.12 4.95 -2.22
N ASP A 52 -15.31 4.12 -2.89
CA ASP A 52 -15.78 2.97 -3.67
C ASP A 52 -15.64 1.65 -2.92
N ALA A 53 -15.11 1.68 -1.68
CA ALA A 53 -14.94 0.47 -0.88
C ALA A 53 -16.29 -0.10 -0.44
N LYS A 54 -16.53 -1.36 -0.79
CA LYS A 54 -17.66 -2.12 -0.24
C LYS A 54 -17.50 -2.26 1.27
N PRO A 55 -18.56 -2.04 2.08
CA PRO A 55 -18.48 -2.21 3.52
C PRO A 55 -18.09 -3.66 3.84
N SER A 56 -16.90 -3.84 4.41
CA SER A 56 -16.44 -5.12 4.90
C SER A 56 -16.47 -5.13 6.43
N GLN A 57 -16.93 -6.23 7.02
CA GLN A 57 -16.74 -6.48 8.45
C GLN A 57 -15.27 -6.89 8.68
N GLY A 58 -14.36 -5.93 8.55
CA GLY A 58 -12.95 -6.11 8.85
C GLY A 58 -12.76 -6.31 10.36
N LYS A 59 -11.81 -7.18 10.74
CA LYS A 59 -11.35 -7.25 12.13
C LYS A 59 -10.78 -5.89 12.53
N MET A 60 -11.17 -5.39 13.72
CA MET A 60 -10.54 -4.20 14.29
C MET A 60 -9.05 -4.48 14.51
N VAL A 61 -8.19 -3.69 13.88
CA VAL A 61 -6.74 -3.81 14.02
C VAL A 61 -6.25 -2.73 14.98
N PRO A 62 -5.43 -3.06 16.00
CA PRO A 62 -4.79 -2.07 16.84
C PRO A 62 -3.94 -1.09 16.01
N LEU A 63 -3.99 0.21 16.33
CA LEU A 63 -3.26 1.25 15.59
C LEU A 63 -1.76 0.95 15.45
N ARG A 64 -1.14 0.41 16.50
CA ARG A 64 0.27 -0.01 16.48
C ARG A 64 0.57 -1.05 15.40
N GLU A 65 -0.33 -2.01 15.23
CA GLU A 65 -0.17 -3.07 14.25
C GLU A 65 -0.35 -2.53 12.84
N LEU A 66 -1.32 -1.62 12.64
CA LEU A 66 -1.49 -0.90 11.38
C LEU A 66 -0.22 -0.18 10.96
N TYR A 67 0.39 0.63 11.84
CA TYR A 67 1.62 1.36 11.52
C TYR A 67 2.81 0.44 11.27
N ARG A 68 2.94 -0.66 12.02
CA ARG A 68 3.99 -1.66 11.78
C ARG A 68 3.86 -2.27 10.38
N ASP A 69 2.63 -2.59 9.97
CA ASP A 69 2.37 -3.17 8.67
C ASP A 69 2.61 -2.16 7.55
N MET A 70 2.22 -0.89 7.73
CA MET A 70 2.52 0.18 6.77
C MET A 70 4.02 0.40 6.60
N TYR A 71 4.77 0.43 7.71
CA TYR A 71 6.23 0.54 7.66
C TYR A 71 6.87 -0.63 6.91
N ARG A 72 6.43 -1.87 7.19
CA ARG A 72 6.93 -3.07 6.49
C ARG A 72 6.63 -3.02 5.00
N ARG A 73 5.45 -2.53 4.60
CA ARG A 73 5.06 -2.40 3.19
C ARG A 73 5.88 -1.31 2.49
N ALA A 74 6.02 -0.14 3.10
CA ALA A 74 6.80 0.96 2.52
C ALA A 74 8.27 0.58 2.33
N THR A 75 8.91 0.01 3.35
CA THR A 75 10.33 -0.36 3.27
C THR A 75 10.58 -1.64 2.46
N GLY A 76 9.62 -2.57 2.44
CA GLY A 76 9.75 -3.85 1.74
C GLY A 76 9.31 -3.81 0.28
N TRP A 77 8.08 -3.36 0.00
CA TRP A 77 7.51 -3.36 -1.35
C TRP A 77 7.90 -2.12 -2.14
N LEU A 78 7.81 -0.94 -1.52
CA LEU A 78 8.11 0.32 -2.18
C LEU A 78 9.60 0.66 -2.16
N HIS A 79 10.41 -0.10 -1.41
CA HIS A 79 11.85 0.11 -1.25
C HIS A 79 12.20 1.51 -0.71
N TRP A 80 11.32 2.11 0.09
CA TRP A 80 11.57 3.41 0.71
C TRP A 80 12.58 3.29 1.85
N SER A 81 13.32 4.37 2.11
CA SER A 81 14.14 4.45 3.32
C SER A 81 13.25 4.51 4.57
N PRO A 82 13.77 4.13 5.75
CA PRO A 82 13.07 4.30 7.02
C PRO A 82 12.57 5.74 7.24
N ASP A 83 13.41 6.74 6.91
CA ASP A 83 13.05 8.15 7.05
C ASP A 83 11.89 8.54 6.13
N GLN A 84 11.90 8.07 4.88
CA GLN A 84 10.81 8.34 3.95
C GLN A 84 9.51 7.67 4.40
N ALA A 85 9.59 6.42 4.88
CA ALA A 85 8.42 5.69 5.40
C ALA A 85 7.82 6.37 6.64
N TRP A 86 8.63 6.93 7.53
CA TRP A 86 8.15 7.62 8.73
C TRP A 86 7.56 9.01 8.46
N ASN A 87 8.00 9.67 7.38
CA ASN A 87 7.47 10.98 6.98
C ASN A 87 6.22 10.87 6.10
N ALA A 88 5.89 9.68 5.60
CA ALA A 88 4.69 9.45 4.79
C ALA A 88 3.47 9.15 5.65
N THR A 89 2.31 9.61 5.19
CA THR A 89 1.01 9.29 5.78
C THR A 89 0.55 7.88 5.39
N PRO A 90 -0.33 7.23 6.19
CA PRO A 90 -0.90 5.93 5.82
C PRO A 90 -1.60 5.92 4.46
N SER A 91 -2.28 7.02 4.10
CA SER A 91 -2.92 7.18 2.79
C SER A 91 -1.91 7.21 1.66
N GLU A 92 -0.84 8.01 1.77
CA GLU A 92 0.22 8.09 0.75
C GLU A 92 0.92 6.73 0.54
N ILE A 93 1.15 5.97 1.61
CA ILE A 93 1.72 4.61 1.52
C ILE A 93 0.75 3.68 0.78
N THR A 94 -0.55 3.79 1.06
CA THR A 94 -1.59 2.96 0.43
C THR A 94 -1.72 3.26 -1.07
N ASP A 95 -1.71 4.54 -1.44
CA ASP A 95 -1.78 4.97 -2.84
C ASP A 95 -0.56 4.49 -3.63
N ALA A 96 0.64 4.64 -3.05
CA ALA A 96 1.87 4.18 -3.66
C ALA A 96 1.90 2.65 -3.83
N LEU A 97 1.36 1.90 -2.86
CA LEU A 97 1.19 0.44 -2.98
C LEU A 97 0.22 0.05 -4.09
N SER A 98 -0.91 0.76 -4.23
CA SER A 98 -1.86 0.50 -5.30
C SER A 98 -1.20 0.69 -6.67
N GLY A 99 -0.53 1.83 -6.87
CA GLY A 99 0.22 2.08 -8.12
C GLY A 99 1.31 1.04 -8.39
N HIS A 100 1.99 0.55 -7.33
CA HIS A 100 2.96 -0.53 -7.47
C HIS A 100 2.31 -1.85 -7.92
N PHE A 101 1.13 -2.21 -7.38
CA PHE A 101 0.40 -3.39 -7.84
C PHE A 101 -0.10 -3.25 -9.27
N ASP A 102 -0.57 -2.08 -9.68
CA ASP A 102 -1.01 -1.84 -11.06
C ASP A 102 0.15 -1.95 -12.05
N MET A 103 1.33 -1.45 -11.68
CA MET A 103 2.56 -1.65 -12.45
C MET A 103 2.92 -3.14 -12.56
N LEU A 104 2.88 -3.88 -11.45
CA LEU A 104 3.19 -5.31 -11.45
C LEU A 104 2.22 -6.11 -12.32
N LYS A 105 0.91 -5.79 -12.29
CA LYS A 105 -0.11 -6.37 -13.17
C LYS A 105 0.16 -6.04 -14.64
N ALA A 106 0.56 -4.81 -14.95
CA ALA A 106 0.88 -4.40 -16.31
C ALA A 106 2.11 -5.15 -16.87
N ILE A 107 3.14 -5.38 -16.05
CA ILE A 107 4.38 -6.05 -16.47
C ILE A 107 4.21 -7.56 -16.61
N HIS A 108 3.61 -8.21 -15.61
CA HIS A 108 3.52 -9.67 -15.54
C HIS A 108 2.26 -10.23 -16.20
N GLY A 109 1.36 -9.35 -16.64
CA GLY A 109 0.00 -9.70 -17.03
C GLY A 109 -0.88 -9.89 -15.79
N ALA A 110 -2.10 -9.39 -15.85
CA ALA A 110 -3.15 -9.89 -14.96
C ALA A 110 -3.52 -11.28 -15.47
N ALA A 111 -3.60 -12.28 -14.58
CA ALA A 111 -4.61 -13.30 -14.81
C ALA A 111 -5.92 -12.53 -14.82
N ASP A 112 -6.64 -12.51 -15.93
CA ASP A 112 -8.02 -12.06 -15.89
C ASP A 112 -8.67 -12.80 -14.72
N ASP A 113 -9.34 -12.08 -13.81
CA ASP A 113 -10.03 -12.64 -12.62
C ASP A 113 -11.20 -13.58 -12.99
N LYS A 114 -11.28 -14.00 -14.25
CA LYS A 114 -12.01 -15.17 -14.66
C LYS A 114 -11.03 -16.33 -14.63
N PRO A 115 -11.06 -17.21 -13.60
CA PRO A 115 -10.65 -18.57 -13.86
C PRO A 115 -11.47 -19.02 -15.07
N GLU A 116 -10.85 -19.10 -16.24
CA GLU A 116 -11.40 -19.91 -17.31
C GLU A 116 -11.53 -21.27 -16.67
N ASP A 117 -12.78 -21.71 -16.47
CA ASP A 117 -13.09 -23.03 -15.94
C ASP A 117 -12.21 -24.01 -16.70
N ARG A 118 -11.19 -24.55 -16.02
CA ARG A 118 -10.39 -25.65 -16.56
C ARG A 118 -11.37 -26.80 -16.67
N GLN A 119 -12.05 -26.91 -17.80
CA GLN A 119 -12.94 -28.02 -18.06
C GLN A 119 -12.08 -29.26 -18.07
N HIS A 120 -12.21 -30.04 -17.00
CA HIS A 120 -11.61 -31.35 -16.89
C HIS A 120 -12.26 -32.22 -17.96
N ASP A 121 -11.56 -32.40 -19.08
CA ASP A 121 -11.97 -33.31 -20.14
C ASP A 121 -11.49 -34.73 -19.78
N PRO A 122 -12.39 -35.65 -19.38
CA PRO A 122 -12.02 -37.00 -18.98
C PRO A 122 -11.38 -37.80 -20.12
N GLU A 123 -11.66 -37.46 -21.39
CA GLU A 123 -10.97 -38.09 -22.51
C GLU A 123 -9.50 -37.66 -22.61
N GLN A 124 -9.23 -36.40 -22.31
CA GLN A 124 -7.87 -35.86 -22.29
C GLN A 124 -7.04 -36.48 -21.15
N ALA A 125 -7.66 -36.67 -19.98
CA ALA A 125 -7.04 -37.35 -18.83
C ALA A 125 -6.67 -38.81 -19.18
N ALA A 126 -7.60 -39.57 -19.80
CA ALA A 126 -7.34 -40.94 -20.22
C ALA A 126 -6.22 -41.04 -21.28
N ARG A 127 -6.14 -40.08 -22.21
CA ARG A 127 -5.05 -40.01 -23.20
C ARG A 127 -3.70 -39.65 -22.57
N ASN A 128 -3.70 -38.85 -21.51
CA ASN A 128 -2.48 -38.51 -20.77
C ASN A 128 -1.98 -39.73 -19.98
N GLU A 129 -2.86 -40.45 -19.29
CA GLU A 129 -2.53 -41.69 -18.58
C GLU A 129 -1.97 -42.76 -19.53
N ALA A 130 -2.62 -42.97 -20.69
CA ALA A 130 -2.14 -43.92 -21.70
C ALA A 130 -0.76 -43.54 -22.28
N ALA A 131 -0.40 -42.25 -22.24
CA ALA A 131 0.91 -41.75 -22.67
C ALA A 131 1.95 -41.68 -21.53
N GLY A 132 1.60 -42.12 -20.31
CA GLY A 132 2.46 -42.03 -19.12
C GLY A 132 2.69 -40.59 -18.63
N LEU A 133 1.76 -39.69 -18.92
CA LEU A 133 1.79 -38.28 -18.52
C LEU A 133 0.82 -38.01 -17.36
N ASP A 134 0.98 -36.86 -16.70
CA ASP A 134 0.08 -36.39 -15.65
C ASP A 134 -1.36 -36.22 -16.19
N PRO A 135 -2.37 -36.90 -15.59
CA PRO A 135 -3.77 -36.83 -16.03
C PRO A 135 -4.33 -35.42 -16.04
N GLU A 136 -3.91 -34.56 -15.11
CA GLU A 136 -4.42 -33.19 -14.95
C GLU A 136 -3.74 -32.18 -15.87
N PHE A 137 -2.71 -32.60 -16.61
CA PHE A 137 -1.90 -31.68 -17.40
C PHE A 137 -2.63 -31.16 -18.65
N ASP A 138 -2.85 -29.84 -18.70
CA ASP A 138 -3.49 -29.15 -19.81
C ASP A 138 -2.55 -29.00 -21.02
N ARG A 139 -2.58 -30.01 -21.91
CA ARG A 139 -1.81 -29.99 -23.16
C ARG A 139 -2.40 -29.05 -24.21
N ALA A 140 -3.70 -28.75 -24.13
CA ALA A 140 -4.33 -27.81 -25.04
C ALA A 140 -3.82 -26.40 -24.75
N GLY A 141 -3.79 -26.01 -23.47
CA GLY A 141 -3.16 -24.77 -22.99
C GLY A 141 -1.68 -24.68 -23.35
N LEU A 142 -0.90 -25.77 -23.17
CA LEU A 142 0.51 -25.77 -23.58
C LEU A 142 0.69 -25.55 -25.09
N ARG A 143 -0.15 -26.17 -25.93
CA ARG A 143 -0.10 -26.00 -27.39
C ARG A 143 -0.50 -24.57 -27.79
N ALA A 144 -1.53 -24.01 -27.16
CA ALA A 144 -1.94 -22.62 -27.37
C ALA A 144 -0.82 -21.63 -26.98
N LEU A 145 -0.15 -21.88 -25.85
CA LEU A 145 1.01 -21.10 -25.41
C LEU A 145 2.16 -21.21 -26.42
N LYS A 146 2.49 -22.43 -26.85
CA LYS A 146 3.53 -22.65 -27.87
C LYS A 146 3.18 -21.98 -29.20
N ALA A 147 1.92 -21.94 -29.60
CA ALA A 147 1.48 -21.22 -30.80
C ALA A 147 1.62 -19.69 -30.63
N LYS A 148 1.27 -19.15 -29.46
CA LYS A 148 1.38 -17.72 -29.14
C LYS A 148 2.82 -17.22 -29.12
N TYR A 149 3.75 -18.01 -28.58
CA TYR A 149 5.17 -17.62 -28.44
C TYR A 149 6.09 -18.18 -29.54
N GLY A 150 5.70 -19.27 -30.20
CA GLY A 150 6.46 -19.89 -31.28
C GLY A 150 6.35 -19.15 -32.63
N ARG A 151 5.37 -18.25 -32.79
CA ARG A 151 5.18 -17.42 -34.00
C ARG A 151 6.01 -16.12 -33.98
N LYS A 152 6.77 -15.86 -32.91
CA LYS A 152 7.56 -14.64 -32.69
C LYS A 152 9.07 -14.82 -32.94
N ARG A 153 9.45 -15.79 -33.79
CA ARG A 153 10.81 -15.96 -34.31
C ARG A 153 10.80 -15.90 -35.82
#